data_AF-A0A061FZZ9-F1
#
_entry.id   AF-A0A061FZZ9-F1
#
_cell.length_a   1.000
_cell.length_b   1.000
_cell.length_c   1.000
_cell.angle_alpha   90.00
_cell.angle_beta   90.00
_cell.angle_gamma   90.00
#
_symmetry.space_group_name_H-M   'P 1'
#
loop_
_entity.id
_entity.type
_entity.pdbx_description
1 polymer ?
#
loop_
_entity_poly.entity_id
_entity_poly.type
_entity_poly.pdbx_seq_one_letter_code
_entity_poly.pdbx_strand_id
1 'polypeptide(L)'
;MEENPLNATTPTSSNTKTTQELAAEGLKHLEETIEAAFQILSSMNDELCNPALWSTIPSSSNSTTASSTTTANTAAPNGPSSLSNGDSASDGGHHLEMGGIGGSGNGALDEARLRYKNSVASLRAVLAAIPNSQKAKAFETGSTASSPADEAEIDKLEDQASNLRKELANKNEYLKLLIDQLRDLITDISTWQSPCSI
;
A
#
# COMPACT_ATOMS: atom_id res chain seq x y z
N MET A 1 26.67 -27.19 46.72
CA MET A 1 26.52 -26.59 45.38
C MET A 1 25.73 -27.58 44.54
N GLU A 2 24.41 -27.52 44.62
CA GLU A 2 23.52 -28.08 43.60
C GLU A 2 22.90 -26.86 42.92
N GLU A 3 23.29 -26.62 41.68
CA GLU A 3 22.73 -25.58 40.83
C GLU A 3 21.72 -26.25 39.90
N ASN A 4 20.46 -25.87 40.06
CA ASN A 4 19.44 -26.05 39.04
C ASN A 4 19.59 -24.90 38.04
N PRO A 5 19.38 -25.12 36.73
CA PRO A 5 18.50 -24.17 36.07
C PRO A 5 17.48 -24.83 35.14
N LEU A 6 16.25 -24.38 35.35
CA LEU A 6 15.20 -24.23 34.36
C LEU A 6 15.76 -23.61 33.08
N ASN A 7 15.42 -24.14 31.90
CA ASN A 7 14.82 -23.30 30.87
C ASN A 7 14.04 -24.11 29.85
N ALA A 8 12.82 -23.65 29.60
CA ALA A 8 11.94 -24.12 28.56
C ALA A 8 12.54 -23.81 27.18
N THR A 9 12.44 -24.76 26.26
CA THR A 9 12.24 -24.41 24.85
C THR A 9 11.29 -25.44 24.28
N THR A 10 10.01 -25.11 24.38
CA THR A 10 8.98 -25.55 23.45
C THR A 10 9.57 -25.52 22.03
N PRO A 11 9.54 -26.62 21.25
CA PRO A 11 9.73 -26.50 19.82
C PRO A 11 8.59 -25.60 19.33
N THR A 12 8.95 -24.38 18.95
CA THR A 12 8.08 -23.41 18.31
C THR A 12 7.35 -24.13 17.20
N SER A 13 6.02 -24.16 17.32
CA SER A 13 5.09 -24.74 16.36
C SER A 13 5.59 -24.53 14.95
N SER A 14 5.93 -25.62 14.26
CA SER A 14 5.96 -25.66 12.80
C SER A 14 4.54 -25.41 12.34
N ASN A 15 4.13 -24.15 12.34
CA ASN A 15 2.88 -23.72 11.76
C ASN A 15 3.08 -23.94 10.26
N THR A 16 2.60 -25.07 9.77
CA THR A 16 2.56 -25.37 8.34
C THR A 16 1.52 -24.44 7.72
N LYS A 17 1.90 -23.18 7.59
CA LYS A 17 1.08 -22.11 7.02
C LYS A 17 0.69 -22.56 5.62
N THR A 18 -0.61 -22.64 5.36
CA THR A 18 -1.09 -23.13 4.07
C THR A 18 -0.65 -22.18 2.96
N THR A 19 -0.49 -22.67 1.73
CA THR A 19 -0.11 -21.82 0.59
C THR A 19 -1.09 -20.65 0.41
N GLN A 20 -2.39 -20.87 0.70
CA GLN A 20 -3.41 -19.82 0.66
C GLN A 20 -3.18 -18.75 1.74
N GLU A 21 -2.80 -19.15 2.95
CA GLU A 21 -2.53 -18.23 4.06
C GLU A 21 -1.24 -17.43 3.82
N LEU A 22 -0.22 -18.06 3.23
CA LEU A 22 0.99 -17.36 2.75
C LEU A 22 0.65 -16.37 1.63
N ALA A 23 -0.24 -16.71 0.71
CA ALA A 23 -0.66 -15.79 -0.34
C ALA A 23 -1.41 -14.56 0.22
N ALA A 24 -2.31 -14.77 1.18
CA ALA A 24 -3.02 -13.68 1.85
C ALA A 24 -2.07 -12.77 2.65
N GLU A 25 -1.10 -13.36 3.37
CA GLU A 25 -0.06 -12.60 4.08
C GLU A 25 0.86 -11.84 3.13
N GLY A 26 1.23 -12.45 2.00
CA GLY A 26 2.02 -11.81 0.95
C GLY A 26 1.30 -10.59 0.37
N LEU A 27 -0.01 -10.70 0.11
CA LEU A 27 -0.82 -9.57 -0.35
C LEU A 27 -0.82 -8.43 0.68
N LYS A 28 -1.04 -8.75 1.96
CA LYS A 28 -0.98 -7.75 3.04
C LYS A 28 0.37 -7.02 3.08
N HIS A 29 1.48 -7.74 3.05
CA HIS A 29 2.80 -7.10 3.09
C HIS A 29 3.12 -6.29 1.83
N LEU A 30 2.55 -6.66 0.68
CA LEU A 30 2.63 -5.86 -0.53
C LEU A 30 1.91 -4.52 -0.37
N GLU A 31 0.71 -4.51 0.19
CA GLU A 31 -0.05 -3.29 0.49
C GLU A 31 0.72 -2.39 1.47
N GLU A 32 1.23 -2.96 2.57
CA GLU A 32 2.07 -2.25 3.55
C GLU A 32 3.36 -1.67 2.92
N THR A 33 3.95 -2.38 1.95
CA THR A 33 5.10 -1.89 1.19
C THR A 33 4.74 -0.68 0.33
N ILE A 34 3.60 -0.74 -0.36
CA ILE A 34 3.11 0.34 -1.21
C ILE A 34 2.81 1.57 -0.36
N GLU A 35 2.10 1.40 0.75
CA GLU A 35 1.75 2.50 1.66
C GLU A 35 3.00 3.18 2.24
N ALA A 36 3.97 2.38 2.72
CA ALA A 36 5.22 2.92 3.24
C ALA A 36 6.02 3.66 2.15
N ALA A 37 6.02 3.17 0.90
CA ALA A 37 6.66 3.85 -0.22
C ALA A 37 6.00 5.19 -0.54
N PHE A 38 4.67 5.26 -0.52
CA PHE A 38 3.94 6.52 -0.67
C PHE A 38 4.29 7.49 0.45
N GLN A 39 4.37 7.02 1.70
CA GLN A 39 4.73 7.87 2.83
C GLN A 39 6.16 8.42 2.74
N ILE A 40 7.11 7.63 2.22
CA ILE A 40 8.47 8.12 1.92
C ILE A 40 8.42 9.25 0.89
N LEU A 41 7.72 9.04 -0.22
CA LEU A 41 7.62 10.03 -1.29
C LEU A 41 6.95 11.32 -0.80
N SER A 42 5.85 11.20 -0.06
CA SER A 42 5.15 12.35 0.53
C SER A 42 6.02 13.08 1.53
N SER A 43 6.69 12.38 2.45
CA SER A 43 7.59 13.01 3.43
C SER A 43 8.77 13.71 2.76
N MET A 44 9.35 13.10 1.72
CA MET A 44 10.39 13.74 0.92
C MET A 44 9.85 14.97 0.19
N ASN A 45 8.65 14.90 -0.37
CA ASN A 45 8.02 16.03 -1.04
C ASN A 45 7.75 17.18 -0.06
N ASP A 46 7.28 16.90 1.15
CA ASP A 46 7.03 17.91 2.18
C ASP A 46 8.33 18.60 2.62
N GLU A 47 9.40 17.83 2.82
CA GLU A 47 10.74 18.38 3.09
C GLU A 47 11.29 19.20 1.92
N LEU A 48 11.05 18.76 0.67
CA LEU A 48 11.49 19.42 -0.57
C LEU A 48 10.61 20.56 -1.06
N CYS A 49 9.43 20.75 -0.46
CA CYS A 49 8.54 21.88 -0.74
C CYS A 49 8.43 22.88 0.42
N ASN A 50 8.99 22.60 1.60
CA ASN A 50 8.99 23.52 2.75
C ASN A 50 9.91 24.75 2.58
N PRO A 51 9.38 25.96 2.32
CA PRO A 51 10.19 27.15 2.06
C PRO A 51 11.04 27.60 3.26
N ALA A 52 10.66 27.19 4.47
CA ALA A 52 11.40 27.51 5.69
C ALA A 52 12.79 26.85 5.72
N LEU A 53 12.98 25.72 5.01
CA LEU A 53 14.25 25.00 4.97
C LEU A 53 15.26 25.60 3.99
N TRP A 54 14.81 26.40 3.02
CA TRP A 54 15.71 27.12 2.09
C TRP A 54 15.79 28.62 2.32
N SER A 55 14.97 29.19 3.21
CA SER A 55 15.03 30.60 3.57
C SER A 55 16.29 30.89 4.39
N THR A 56 17.40 31.06 3.70
CA THR A 56 18.67 31.51 4.28
C THR A 56 18.61 33.02 4.37
N ILE A 57 18.28 33.59 5.54
CA ILE A 57 18.47 35.03 5.78
C ILE A 57 19.92 35.21 6.23
N PRO A 58 20.83 35.78 5.41
CA PRO A 58 22.16 36.11 5.88
C PRO A 58 22.08 37.46 6.61
N SER A 59 22.00 37.42 7.94
CA SER A 59 22.21 38.63 8.73
C SER A 59 23.59 38.57 9.36
N SER A 60 24.58 39.17 8.69
CA SER A 60 25.91 39.39 9.27
C SER A 60 26.44 40.77 8.90
N SER A 61 27.00 41.44 9.92
CA SER A 61 27.80 42.68 9.96
C SER A 61 27.10 44.05 10.01
N ASN A 62 26.92 44.52 11.26
CA ASN A 62 27.36 45.79 11.85
C ASN A 62 27.52 47.05 10.98
N SER A 63 26.93 48.18 11.44
CA SER A 63 27.66 49.28 12.12
C SER A 63 26.86 50.60 12.11
N THR A 64 26.49 51.08 13.31
CA THR A 64 26.35 52.48 13.80
C THR A 64 26.03 53.62 12.80
N THR A 65 25.01 54.47 12.98
CA THR A 65 25.03 55.60 13.93
C THR A 65 23.70 56.41 13.91
N ALA A 66 23.17 56.68 15.10
CA ALA A 66 22.53 57.90 15.61
C ALA A 66 21.38 58.67 14.86
N SER A 67 20.23 58.73 15.57
CA SER A 67 19.53 59.95 16.03
C SER A 67 18.23 60.46 15.35
N SER A 68 17.17 60.45 16.18
CA SER A 68 16.09 61.43 16.42
C SER A 68 14.82 61.51 15.55
N THR A 69 13.68 61.30 16.25
CA THR A 69 12.37 62.04 16.21
C THR A 69 11.57 62.03 14.89
N THR A 70 10.25 61.78 14.78
CA THR A 70 9.06 61.94 15.64
C THR A 70 7.84 61.18 15.05
N THR A 71 6.86 60.88 15.91
CA THR A 71 5.39 60.74 15.67
C THR A 71 4.75 59.56 14.90
N ALA A 72 3.91 58.84 15.66
CA ALA A 72 2.55 58.34 15.36
C ALA A 72 2.32 57.00 14.60
N ASN A 73 1.63 56.10 15.32
CA ASN A 73 0.61 55.11 14.91
C ASN A 73 0.99 53.63 14.63
N THR A 74 0.38 52.76 15.48
CA THR A 74 -0.15 51.39 15.24
C THR A 74 0.77 50.18 14.96
N ALA A 75 1.23 49.57 16.07
CA ALA A 75 1.19 48.15 16.48
C ALA A 75 1.39 46.97 15.49
N ALA A 76 2.61 46.41 15.46
CA ALA A 76 3.03 45.00 15.72
C ALA A 76 4.59 44.90 15.62
N PRO A 77 5.27 43.77 15.88
CA PRO A 77 5.73 43.27 17.18
C PRO A 77 7.28 43.07 17.27
N ASN A 78 7.76 42.60 18.44
CA ASN A 78 9.05 41.93 18.75
C ASN A 78 10.13 42.70 19.53
N GLY A 79 10.62 42.06 20.60
CA GLY A 79 11.87 42.38 21.31
C GLY A 79 12.08 41.48 22.54
N PRO A 80 13.19 40.71 22.64
CA PRO A 80 13.37 39.64 23.62
C PRO A 80 14.13 40.08 24.89
N SER A 81 13.96 39.31 25.95
CA SER A 81 14.72 39.35 27.21
C SER A 81 14.99 37.89 27.61
N SER A 82 16.08 37.43 28.21
CA SER A 82 17.41 37.94 28.54
C SER A 82 18.07 36.76 29.28
N LEU A 83 19.35 36.47 29.00
CA LEU A 83 20.34 35.82 29.90
C LEU A 83 20.16 34.34 30.29
N SER A 84 21.17 33.52 29.99
CA SER A 84 21.96 32.80 31.02
C SER A 84 23.18 32.11 30.39
N ASN A 85 24.28 32.11 31.13
CA ASN A 85 25.65 31.74 30.78
C ASN A 85 26.01 30.38 31.43
N GLY A 86 26.89 29.57 30.84
CA GLY A 86 27.44 28.39 31.53
C GLY A 86 28.23 27.42 30.67
N ASP A 87 29.55 27.55 30.72
CA ASP A 87 30.60 26.64 30.22
C ASP A 87 30.58 25.27 30.95
N SER A 88 30.85 24.18 30.23
CA SER A 88 31.43 22.93 30.77
C SER A 88 31.84 21.98 29.64
N ALA A 89 33.15 21.88 29.41
CA ALA A 89 33.77 20.78 28.68
C ALA A 89 33.96 19.56 29.60
N SER A 90 33.62 18.36 29.13
CA SER A 90 34.27 17.11 29.55
C SER A 90 34.13 16.01 28.50
N ASP A 91 35.26 15.35 28.27
CA ASP A 91 35.57 14.21 27.41
C ASP A 91 34.85 12.91 27.82
N GLY A 92 34.62 12.01 26.85
CA GLY A 92 34.21 10.63 27.12
C GLY A 92 33.27 9.96 26.11
N GLY A 93 33.73 9.71 24.89
CA GLY A 93 33.38 8.48 24.14
C GLY A 93 32.05 8.40 23.38
N HIS A 94 32.20 8.13 22.08
CA HIS A 94 31.28 7.44 21.16
C HIS A 94 30.33 8.29 20.28
N HIS A 95 30.70 8.31 19.00
CA HIS A 95 29.83 8.19 17.82
C HIS A 95 29.19 9.47 17.25
N LEU A 96 30.00 10.12 16.39
CA LEU A 96 29.63 10.93 15.22
C LEU A 96 28.49 11.92 15.42
N GLU A 97 28.87 13.07 15.96
CA GLU A 97 28.19 14.35 15.83
C GLU A 97 28.15 14.80 14.35
N MET A 98 26.94 14.94 13.80
CA MET A 98 26.64 15.98 12.82
C MET A 98 25.47 16.77 13.40
N GLY A 99 25.80 17.82 14.13
CA GLY A 99 24.88 18.60 14.95
C GLY A 99 24.06 19.61 14.17
N GLY A 100 22.86 19.90 14.68
CA GLY A 100 22.05 21.05 14.28
C GLY A 100 20.58 21.01 14.70
N ILE A 101 20.29 21.28 15.98
CA ILE A 101 19.03 21.85 16.50
C ILE A 101 17.80 20.91 16.53
N GLY A 102 17.57 20.31 17.71
CA GLY A 102 16.23 20.06 18.28
C GLY A 102 15.32 19.05 17.57
N GLY A 103 15.34 17.79 18.01
CA GLY A 103 14.29 16.83 17.70
C GLY A 103 14.76 15.39 17.87
N SER A 104 14.28 14.74 18.93
CA SER A 104 14.44 13.31 19.19
C SER A 104 14.27 12.50 17.90
N GLY A 105 15.34 11.80 17.50
CA GLY A 105 15.41 11.01 16.28
C GLY A 105 14.25 10.02 16.17
N ASN A 106 13.45 10.24 15.13
CA ASN A 106 12.64 9.32 14.33
C ASN A 106 11.74 10.23 13.46
N GLY A 107 12.33 10.84 12.43
CA GLY A 107 11.56 11.67 11.49
C GLY A 107 10.53 10.82 10.75
N ALA A 108 9.44 11.43 10.29
CA ALA A 108 8.40 10.74 9.52
C ALA A 108 9.00 9.97 8.32
N LEU A 109 10.05 10.54 7.70
CA LEU A 109 10.82 9.91 6.63
C LEU A 109 11.57 8.65 7.09
N ASP A 110 12.26 8.70 8.22
CA ASP A 110 13.03 7.56 8.75
C ASP A 110 12.11 6.42 9.20
N GLU A 111 10.97 6.77 9.79
CA GLU A 111 9.94 5.80 10.17
C GLU A 111 9.31 5.14 8.92
N ALA A 112 8.99 5.92 7.89
CA ALA A 112 8.47 5.38 6.62
C ALA A 112 9.49 4.44 5.94
N ARG A 113 10.78 4.81 5.96
CA ARG A 113 11.88 3.95 5.49
C ARG A 113 11.99 2.66 6.28
N LEU A 114 11.88 2.72 7.60
CA LEU A 114 11.93 1.54 8.45
C LEU A 114 10.78 0.58 8.15
N ARG A 115 9.55 1.10 8.03
CA ARG A 115 8.35 0.31 7.67
C ARG A 115 8.49 -0.33 6.30
N TYR A 116 8.92 0.43 5.29
CA TYR A 116 9.18 -0.10 3.95
C TYR A 116 10.19 -1.24 3.99
N LYS A 117 11.30 -1.08 4.71
CA LYS A 117 12.31 -2.15 4.84
C LYS A 117 11.73 -3.40 5.51
N ASN A 118 10.92 -3.23 6.56
CA ASN A 118 10.31 -4.32 7.29
C ASN A 118 9.28 -5.07 6.44
N SER A 119 8.32 -4.38 5.82
CA SER A 119 7.28 -4.99 4.98
C SER A 119 7.88 -5.73 3.80
N VAL A 120 8.92 -5.17 3.16
CA VAL A 120 9.65 -5.85 2.08
C VAL A 120 10.38 -7.09 2.59
N ALA A 121 11.00 -7.05 3.77
CA ALA A 121 11.66 -8.21 4.35
C ALA A 121 10.65 -9.35 4.62
N SER A 122 9.49 -9.00 5.18
CA SER A 122 8.40 -9.95 5.43
C SER A 122 7.82 -10.51 4.12
N LEU A 123 7.62 -9.67 3.10
CA LEU A 123 7.20 -10.12 1.77
C LEU A 123 8.19 -11.11 1.14
N ARG A 124 9.49 -10.85 1.26
CA ARG A 124 10.53 -11.79 0.81
C ARG A 124 10.50 -13.11 1.58
N ALA A 125 10.26 -13.06 2.89
CA ALA A 125 10.13 -14.27 3.71
C ALA A 125 8.93 -15.12 3.26
N VAL A 126 7.78 -14.49 2.99
CA VAL A 126 6.59 -15.17 2.46
C VAL A 126 6.88 -15.81 1.09
N LEU A 127 7.49 -15.06 0.17
CA LEU A 127 7.87 -15.58 -1.16
C LEU A 127 8.83 -16.77 -1.07
N ALA A 128 9.78 -16.75 -0.13
CA ALA A 128 10.68 -17.87 0.12
C ALA A 128 9.97 -19.07 0.77
N ALA A 129 8.90 -18.85 1.53
CA ALA A 129 8.13 -19.90 2.18
C ALA A 129 7.14 -20.60 1.22
N ILE A 130 6.65 -19.93 0.19
CA ILE A 130 5.67 -20.51 -0.77
C ILE A 130 6.17 -21.83 -1.40
N PRO A 131 7.38 -21.92 -1.98
CA PRO A 131 7.89 -23.17 -2.56
C PRO A 131 8.00 -24.30 -1.53
N ASN A 132 8.31 -23.96 -0.27
CA ASN A 132 8.42 -24.94 0.81
C ASN A 132 7.04 -25.44 1.27
N SER A 133 6.03 -24.58 1.28
CA SER A 133 4.63 -24.98 1.57
C SER A 133 4.09 -25.97 0.53
N GLN A 134 4.49 -25.83 -0.74
CA GLN A 134 4.12 -26.75 -1.82
C GLN A 134 4.82 -28.11 -1.67
N LYS A 135 6.09 -28.13 -1.26
CA LYS A 135 6.85 -29.38 -0.99
C LYS A 135 6.36 -30.10 0.26
N ALA A 136 6.01 -29.37 1.32
CA ALA A 136 5.41 -29.94 2.53
C ALA A 136 4.05 -30.57 2.20
N LYS A 137 3.23 -29.88 1.39
CA LYS A 137 2.00 -30.46 0.84
C LYS A 137 2.30 -31.69 -0.02
N ALA A 138 3.34 -31.69 -0.86
CA ALA A 138 3.70 -32.86 -1.69
C ALA A 138 4.23 -34.08 -0.92
N PHE A 139 4.83 -33.90 0.27
CA PHE A 139 5.27 -35.02 1.11
C PHE A 139 4.11 -35.67 1.89
N GLU A 140 3.06 -34.90 2.18
CA GLU A 140 1.80 -35.40 2.74
C GLU A 140 0.82 -35.88 1.64
N THR A 141 0.99 -35.34 0.42
CA THR A 141 0.18 -35.62 -0.78
C THR A 141 0.87 -36.67 -1.65
N GLY A 142 0.93 -37.90 -1.14
CA GLY A 142 0.98 -39.09 -1.99
C GLY A 142 -0.34 -39.34 -2.77
N SER A 143 -1.34 -38.46 -2.64
CA SER A 143 -2.61 -38.56 -3.36
C SER A 143 -2.88 -37.28 -4.13
N THR A 144 -2.66 -37.33 -5.43
CA THR A 144 -3.45 -36.57 -6.40
C THR A 144 -4.93 -36.91 -6.16
N ALA A 145 -5.60 -36.18 -5.28
CA ALA A 145 -7.03 -36.24 -5.12
C ALA A 145 -7.47 -34.82 -4.76
N SER A 146 -8.16 -34.17 -5.68
CA SER A 146 -9.20 -33.22 -5.31
C SER A 146 -10.01 -33.85 -4.17
N SER A 147 -10.26 -33.09 -3.11
CA SER A 147 -11.18 -33.55 -2.07
C SER A 147 -12.50 -33.89 -2.75
N PRO A 148 -13.18 -35.01 -2.42
CA PRO A 148 -14.43 -35.40 -3.08
C PRO A 148 -15.53 -34.33 -2.99
N ALA A 149 -15.41 -33.39 -2.04
CA ALA A 149 -16.28 -32.22 -1.94
C ALA A 149 -16.00 -31.16 -3.01
N ASP A 150 -14.72 -30.92 -3.34
CA ASP A 150 -14.30 -29.92 -4.33
C ASP A 150 -14.55 -30.42 -5.75
N GLU A 151 -14.38 -31.73 -6.01
CA GLU A 151 -14.68 -32.35 -7.30
C GLU A 151 -16.18 -32.25 -7.64
N ALA A 152 -17.06 -32.54 -6.67
CA ALA A 152 -18.50 -32.45 -6.85
C ALA A 152 -19.00 -31.01 -7.06
N GLU A 153 -18.31 -30.01 -6.51
CA GLU A 153 -18.62 -28.60 -6.76
C GLU A 153 -18.22 -28.18 -8.18
N ILE A 154 -17.06 -28.67 -8.66
CA ILE A 154 -16.59 -28.43 -10.03
C ILE A 154 -17.58 -29.02 -11.05
N ASP A 155 -18.01 -30.26 -10.86
CA ASP A 155 -19.01 -30.92 -11.73
C ASP A 155 -20.32 -30.11 -11.80
N LYS A 156 -20.81 -29.65 -10.65
CA LYS A 156 -22.03 -28.84 -10.57
C LYS A 156 -21.88 -27.50 -11.29
N LEU A 157 -20.73 -26.84 -11.15
CA LEU A 157 -20.45 -25.57 -11.85
C LEU A 157 -20.33 -25.78 -13.36
N GLU A 158 -19.76 -26.89 -13.81
CA GLU A 158 -19.69 -27.25 -15.23
C GLU A 158 -21.08 -27.52 -15.82
N ASP A 159 -21.95 -28.22 -15.09
CA ASP A 159 -23.34 -28.44 -15.45
C ASP A 159 -24.12 -27.12 -15.56
N GLN A 160 -23.95 -26.23 -14.57
CA GLN A 160 -24.56 -24.91 -14.60
C GLN A 160 -24.08 -24.08 -15.79
N ALA A 161 -22.78 -24.08 -16.07
CA ALA A 161 -22.22 -23.38 -17.23
C ALA A 161 -22.77 -23.95 -18.54
N SER A 162 -22.91 -25.27 -18.63
CA SER A 162 -23.47 -25.95 -19.81
C SER A 162 -24.95 -25.61 -20.01
N ASN A 163 -25.74 -25.56 -18.93
CA ASN A 163 -27.14 -25.15 -19.00
C ASN A 163 -27.28 -23.69 -19.42
N LEU A 164 -26.48 -22.77 -18.86
CA LEU A 164 -26.48 -21.36 -19.24
C LEU A 164 -26.10 -21.15 -20.71
N ARG A 165 -25.10 -21.89 -21.22
CA ARG A 165 -24.73 -21.84 -22.66
C ARG A 165 -25.89 -22.29 -23.55
N LYS A 166 -26.62 -23.34 -23.14
CA LYS A 166 -27.78 -23.84 -23.88
C LYS A 166 -28.93 -22.84 -23.87
N GLU A 167 -29.23 -22.23 -22.71
CA GLU A 167 -30.27 -21.20 -22.63
C GLU A 167 -29.92 -19.98 -23.48
N LEU A 168 -28.67 -19.51 -23.43
CA LEU A 168 -28.20 -18.41 -24.26
C LEU A 168 -28.38 -18.69 -25.75
N ALA A 169 -28.02 -19.89 -26.21
CA ALA A 169 -28.24 -20.30 -27.60
C ALA A 169 -29.73 -20.29 -27.98
N ASN A 170 -30.59 -20.85 -27.13
CA ASN A 170 -32.04 -20.88 -27.36
C ASN A 170 -32.67 -19.47 -27.40
N LYS A 171 -32.27 -18.57 -26.49
CA LYS A 171 -32.73 -17.17 -26.49
C LYS A 171 -32.27 -16.43 -27.75
N ASN A 172 -31.05 -16.70 -28.24
CA ASN A 172 -30.53 -16.11 -29.47
C ASN A 172 -31.33 -16.59 -30.69
N GLU A 173 -31.68 -17.88 -30.75
CA GLU A 173 -32.53 -18.43 -31.80
C GLU A 173 -33.91 -17.77 -31.83
N TYR A 174 -34.54 -17.59 -30.65
CA TYR A 174 -35.81 -16.88 -30.56
C TYR A 174 -35.72 -15.42 -31.02
N LEU A 175 -34.65 -14.71 -30.65
CA LEU A 175 -34.42 -13.34 -31.11
C LEU A 175 -34.25 -13.26 -32.63
N LYS A 176 -33.54 -14.22 -33.25
CA LYS A 176 -33.42 -14.28 -34.72
C LYS A 176 -34.79 -14.45 -35.37
N LEU A 177 -35.61 -15.38 -34.87
CA LEU A 177 -36.96 -15.59 -35.39
C LEU A 177 -37.80 -14.31 -35.33
N LEU A 178 -37.75 -13.60 -34.19
CA LEU A 178 -38.50 -12.35 -34.03
C LEU A 178 -37.99 -11.25 -34.97
N ILE A 179 -36.67 -11.16 -35.17
CA ILE A 179 -36.05 -10.22 -36.11
C ILE A 179 -36.50 -10.54 -37.54
N ASP A 180 -36.54 -11.81 -37.93
CA ASP A 180 -36.94 -12.22 -39.27
C ASP A 180 -38.43 -11.96 -39.50
N GLN A 181 -39.29 -12.27 -38.52
CA GLN A 181 -40.71 -11.91 -38.56
C GLN A 181 -40.93 -10.40 -38.71
N LEU A 182 -40.16 -9.58 -38.01
CA LEU A 182 -40.24 -8.13 -38.13
C LEU A 182 -39.80 -7.64 -39.52
N ARG A 183 -38.74 -8.23 -40.07
CA ARG A 183 -38.25 -7.92 -41.42
C ARG A 183 -39.28 -8.29 -42.49
N ASP A 184 -39.93 -9.45 -42.36
CA ASP A 184 -41.00 -9.88 -43.26
C ASP A 184 -42.19 -8.92 -43.19
N LEU A 185 -42.62 -8.56 -41.98
CA LEU A 185 -43.70 -7.60 -41.79
C LEU A 185 -43.39 -6.23 -42.40
N ILE A 186 -42.18 -5.72 -42.21
CA ILE A 186 -41.73 -4.45 -42.83
C ILE A 186 -41.76 -4.57 -44.36
N THR A 187 -41.34 -5.71 -44.90
CA THR A 187 -41.35 -5.97 -46.34
C THR A 187 -42.78 -5.96 -46.88
N ASP A 188 -43.69 -6.69 -46.23
CA ASP A 188 -45.11 -6.71 -46.58
C ASP A 188 -45.70 -5.31 -46.55
N ILE A 189 -45.52 -4.55 -45.47
CA ILE A 189 -46.01 -3.16 -45.35
C ILE A 189 -45.46 -2.28 -46.49
N SER A 190 -44.18 -2.45 -46.84
CA SER A 190 -43.55 -1.69 -47.92
C SER A 190 -44.18 -1.99 -49.29
N THR A 191 -44.70 -3.21 -49.52
CA THR A 191 -45.44 -3.54 -50.74
C THR A 191 -46.79 -2.81 -50.83
N TRP A 192 -47.45 -2.56 -49.69
CA TRP A 192 -48.71 -1.82 -49.62
C TRP A 192 -48.53 -0.30 -49.68
N GLN A 193 -47.34 0.20 -49.33
CA GLN A 193 -47.03 1.64 -49.33
C GLN A 193 -46.35 2.14 -50.62
N SER A 194 -46.09 1.26 -51.59
CA SER A 194 -45.62 1.72 -52.91
C SER A 194 -46.69 2.60 -53.57
N PRO A 195 -46.37 3.86 -53.92
CA PRO A 195 -47.33 4.71 -54.63
C PRO A 195 -47.68 4.04 -55.96
N CYS A 196 -48.96 3.73 -56.18
CA CYS A 196 -49.45 3.50 -57.54
C CYS A 196 -49.13 4.77 -58.33
N SER A 197 -48.14 4.72 -59.23
CA SER A 197 -47.90 5.82 -60.17
C SER A 197 -49.16 5.98 -61.01
N ILE A 198 -49.88 7.09 -60.78
CA ILE A 198 -50.94 7.62 -61.64
C ILE A 198 -50.34 8.54 -62.70
#